data_AF-A0A9D5MTA2-F1
#
_entry.id   AF-A0A9D5MTA2-F1
#
_cell.length_a   1.000
_cell.length_b   1.000
_cell.length_c   1.000
_cell.angle_alpha   90.00
_cell.angle_beta   90.00
_cell.angle_gamma   90.00
#
_symmetry.space_group_name_H-M   'P 1'
#
loop_
_entity.id
_entity.type
_entity.pdbx_description
1 polymer ?
#
loop_
_entity_poly.entity_id
_entity_poly.type
_entity_poly.pdbx_seq_one_letter_code
_entity_poly.pdbx_strand_id
1 'polypeptide(L)'
;MIKSSKRIQGFYLAAVILGVAVFLLAAKAPKAFAAEQAEEKAYLIKVNRVHNTITIYEKKKEEPYEIPIKAMVCSVGKKGTETPRGTFQTQGKYRWKALMGDVWGQYSTRIVGGVLFHSVYYSEYNNPATLAVREYNKLGKAASHGCIRLTVEDAKWIYDHCPLGTTVIIYDDEKSPGPLGKPKARKLTSGVRWDPTDPNEKNPYYNFKEPAQDAKKPALDSKKPALTGVRYRSIFWGKEIDLLDEVKAVSSDGRDITSDIVIKGEVNPYMAGEYEITYSVTDSFNKTVKKTITVKVKESLDEPVITGVADRVVKEGTKINRKLALEGVEAYCSKVRLNPEDIDVAIDEISKEEYQITYTVAVGQQVKTTEQAAFYIDSKAPVISGLSEIAIPDGQTLTRELILDQICVTDNYSVKENIDIKITIEDFEDGTCQITCIAKDEAGNQTEETVHLKFHNEYTKLNRKA
;
A
#
# COMPACT_ATOMS: atom_id res chain seq x y z
N MET A 1 -72.76 -50.27 -48.07
CA MET A 1 -73.80 -50.59 -47.07
C MET A 1 -73.51 -49.83 -45.78
N ILE A 2 -73.88 -48.55 -45.73
CA ILE A 2 -73.99 -47.76 -44.50
C ILE A 2 -75.12 -46.79 -44.77
N LYS A 3 -76.21 -46.88 -44.00
CA LYS A 3 -77.13 -45.82 -43.59
C LYS A 3 -78.44 -46.43 -43.11
N SER A 4 -78.75 -46.23 -41.83
CA SER A 4 -80.12 -45.95 -41.44
C SER A 4 -80.19 -44.52 -40.88
N SER A 5 -81.21 -43.84 -41.35
CA SER A 5 -81.81 -42.56 -40.98
C SER A 5 -82.43 -42.64 -39.56
N LYS A 6 -82.90 -41.62 -38.83
CA LYS A 6 -83.14 -40.17 -38.99
C LYS A 6 -83.73 -39.70 -37.63
N ARG A 7 -83.77 -38.37 -37.45
CA ARG A 7 -84.67 -37.54 -36.60
C ARG A 7 -84.21 -37.18 -35.18
N ILE A 8 -84.37 -35.94 -34.69
CA ILE A 8 -84.56 -34.54 -35.16
C ILE A 8 -84.80 -33.71 -33.88
N GLN A 9 -84.50 -32.40 -33.95
CA GLN A 9 -84.87 -31.26 -33.07
C GLN A 9 -83.78 -30.86 -32.07
N GLY A 10 -83.24 -29.64 -32.08
CA GLY A 10 -83.58 -28.43 -32.81
C GLY A 10 -83.38 -27.22 -31.90
N PHE A 11 -82.77 -26.15 -32.44
CA PHE A 11 -82.91 -24.71 -32.13
C PHE A 11 -81.56 -23.95 -32.20
N TYR A 12 -81.43 -23.21 -33.30
CA TYR A 12 -80.91 -21.83 -33.52
C TYR A 12 -80.25 -21.10 -32.33
N LEU A 13 -79.32 -20.15 -32.48
CA LEU A 13 -78.48 -19.57 -33.55
C LEU A 13 -77.71 -18.42 -32.84
N ALA A 14 -76.59 -18.04 -33.43
CA ALA A 14 -75.97 -16.70 -33.39
C ALA A 14 -74.78 -16.48 -32.44
N ALA A 15 -73.63 -16.42 -33.11
CA ALA A 15 -72.34 -15.97 -32.64
C ALA A 15 -72.27 -14.45 -32.45
N VAL A 16 -71.37 -14.00 -31.57
CA VAL A 16 -70.62 -12.75 -31.74
C VAL A 16 -69.16 -13.04 -31.36
N ILE A 17 -68.29 -12.91 -32.36
CA ILE A 17 -66.83 -12.87 -32.24
C ILE A 17 -66.46 -11.40 -32.04
N LEU A 18 -65.64 -11.09 -31.04
CA LEU A 18 -64.76 -9.92 -31.10
C LEU A 18 -63.41 -10.29 -30.47
N GLY A 19 -62.36 -10.16 -31.28
CA GLY A 19 -61.06 -10.74 -31.05
C GLY A 19 -60.28 -10.14 -29.89
N VAL A 20 -59.45 -10.98 -29.27
CA VAL A 20 -58.32 -10.54 -28.47
C VAL A 20 -57.08 -11.24 -29.04
N ALA A 21 -56.16 -10.42 -29.52
CA ALA A 21 -54.87 -10.81 -30.04
C ALA A 21 -54.11 -11.64 -29.00
N VAL A 22 -53.66 -12.83 -29.40
CA VAL A 22 -52.71 -13.64 -28.66
C VAL A 22 -51.33 -13.01 -28.84
N PHE A 23 -50.98 -12.07 -27.97
CA PHE A 23 -49.58 -11.76 -27.69
C PHE A 23 -49.13 -12.68 -26.56
N LEU A 24 -48.25 -13.62 -26.89
CA LEU A 24 -47.48 -14.41 -25.94
C LEU A 24 -46.57 -13.48 -25.13
N LEU A 25 -47.11 -12.87 -24.08
CA LEU A 25 -46.34 -12.34 -22.98
C LEU A 25 -46.19 -13.47 -21.97
N ALA A 26 -45.07 -14.18 -22.06
CA ALA A 26 -44.53 -14.93 -20.93
C ALA A 26 -44.23 -13.90 -19.83
N ALA A 27 -45.24 -13.60 -19.00
CA ALA A 27 -45.03 -12.93 -17.74
C ALA A 27 -44.19 -13.88 -16.87
N LYS A 28 -42.87 -13.71 -16.91
CA LYS A 28 -42.03 -14.06 -15.78
C LYS A 28 -42.61 -13.27 -14.60
N ALA A 29 -43.36 -13.96 -13.76
CA ALA A 29 -43.69 -13.45 -12.44
C ALA A 29 -42.39 -12.87 -11.84
N PRO A 30 -42.39 -11.65 -11.29
CA PRO A 30 -41.25 -11.24 -10.51
C PRO A 30 -41.10 -12.31 -9.43
N LYS A 31 -39.95 -13.00 -9.43
CA LYS A 31 -39.51 -13.71 -8.24
C LYS A 31 -39.55 -12.66 -7.16
N ALA A 32 -40.55 -12.73 -6.28
CA ALA A 32 -40.51 -12.05 -5.02
C ALA A 32 -39.12 -12.40 -4.45
N PHE A 33 -38.29 -11.38 -4.25
CA PHE A 33 -37.15 -11.51 -3.37
C PHE A 33 -37.79 -11.93 -2.04
N ALA A 34 -37.78 -13.23 -1.76
CA ALA A 34 -37.95 -13.71 -0.41
C ALA A 34 -36.82 -13.02 0.35
N ALA A 35 -37.17 -11.99 1.12
CA ALA A 35 -36.29 -11.46 2.13
C ALA A 35 -35.88 -12.69 2.95
N GLU A 36 -34.60 -13.04 2.86
CA GLU A 36 -34.00 -14.03 3.73
C GLU A 36 -34.32 -13.57 5.15
N GLN A 37 -35.27 -14.26 5.81
CA GLN A 37 -35.57 -14.00 7.21
C GLN A 37 -34.29 -14.32 7.95
N ALA A 38 -33.56 -13.26 8.35
CA ALA A 38 -32.41 -13.37 9.22
C ALA A 38 -32.82 -14.23 10.43
N GLU A 39 -32.17 -15.38 10.56
CA GLU A 39 -32.43 -16.33 11.63
C GLU A 39 -32.30 -15.60 12.98
N GLU A 40 -33.38 -15.54 13.76
CA GLU A 40 -33.42 -14.76 15.00
C GLU A 40 -32.40 -15.32 15.99
N LYS A 41 -31.27 -14.62 16.15
CA LYS A 41 -30.18 -15.03 17.05
C LYS A 41 -30.69 -15.10 18.48
N ALA A 42 -30.72 -16.30 19.05
CA ALA A 42 -31.11 -16.50 20.44
C ALA A 42 -29.94 -16.14 21.39
N TYR A 43 -30.19 -15.28 22.37
CA TYR A 43 -29.19 -14.88 23.36
C TYR A 43 -29.53 -15.41 24.77
N LEU A 44 -28.50 -15.55 25.61
CA LEU A 44 -28.61 -15.78 27.05
C LEU A 44 -27.88 -14.65 27.76
N ILE A 45 -28.53 -14.03 28.75
CA ILE A 45 -27.96 -12.97 29.57
C ILE A 45 -27.66 -13.53 30.95
N LYS A 46 -26.41 -13.47 31.42
CA LYS A 46 -26.06 -13.83 32.80
C LYS A 46 -25.60 -12.59 33.55
N VAL A 47 -26.17 -12.33 34.72
CA VAL A 47 -25.87 -11.17 35.57
C VAL A 47 -25.25 -11.66 36.87
N ASN A 48 -23.98 -11.34 37.09
CA ASN A 48 -23.31 -11.55 38.37
C ASN A 48 -23.51 -10.30 39.25
N ARG A 49 -24.26 -10.43 40.34
CA ARG A 49 -24.57 -9.31 41.25
C ARG A 49 -23.36 -8.91 42.10
N VAL A 50 -22.54 -9.88 42.50
CA VAL A 50 -21.34 -9.63 43.32
C VAL A 50 -20.37 -8.73 42.57
N HIS A 51 -20.07 -9.10 41.33
CA HIS A 51 -19.14 -8.35 40.50
C HIS A 51 -19.76 -7.18 39.75
N ASN A 52 -21.10 -7.04 39.72
CA ASN A 52 -21.79 -6.03 38.92
C ASN A 52 -21.42 -6.12 37.43
N THR A 53 -21.54 -7.33 36.90
CA THR A 53 -21.16 -7.66 35.52
C THR A 53 -22.30 -8.43 34.84
N ILE A 54 -22.61 -8.05 33.60
CA ILE A 54 -23.46 -8.82 32.71
C ILE A 54 -22.58 -9.49 31.67
N THR A 55 -22.83 -10.76 31.35
CA THR A 55 -22.24 -11.45 30.21
C THR A 55 -23.37 -11.91 29.28
N ILE A 56 -23.26 -11.58 28.00
CA ILE A 56 -24.15 -12.05 26.94
C ILE A 56 -23.51 -13.24 26.25
N TYR A 57 -24.31 -14.29 26.06
CA TYR A 57 -23.95 -15.50 25.36
C TYR A 57 -24.82 -15.65 24.11
N GLU A 58 -24.23 -16.09 23.00
CA GLU A 58 -24.95 -16.45 21.78
C GLU A 58 -25.32 -17.95 21.83
N LYS A 59 -26.58 -18.29 21.50
CA LYS A 59 -27.08 -19.67 21.46
C LYS A 59 -26.92 -20.23 20.05
N LYS A 60 -26.22 -21.36 19.92
CA LYS A 60 -26.24 -22.19 18.70
C LYS A 60 -27.36 -23.22 18.82
N LYS A 61 -28.00 -23.57 17.69
CA LYS A 61 -29.21 -24.43 17.63
C LYS A 61 -29.05 -25.80 18.31
N GLU A 62 -27.84 -26.34 18.42
CA GLU A 62 -27.60 -27.73 18.87
C GLU A 62 -26.54 -27.93 19.96
N GLU A 63 -25.95 -26.86 20.54
CA GLU A 63 -24.94 -26.97 21.60
C GLU A 63 -25.35 -26.21 22.89
N PRO A 64 -24.94 -26.68 24.09
CA PRO A 64 -25.21 -25.98 25.35
C PRO A 64 -24.56 -24.58 25.39
N TYR A 65 -25.24 -23.65 26.07
CA TYR A 65 -25.07 -22.19 26.08
C TYR A 65 -23.66 -21.63 26.44
N GLU A 66 -22.64 -21.62 25.57
CA GLU A 66 -21.29 -21.29 26.08
C GLU A 66 -20.37 -20.39 25.24
N ILE A 67 -20.84 -19.62 24.24
CA ILE A 67 -20.00 -18.59 23.61
C ILE A 67 -20.30 -17.21 24.22
N PRO A 68 -19.51 -16.72 25.19
CA PRO A 68 -19.65 -15.36 25.70
C PRO A 68 -19.17 -14.36 24.64
N ILE A 69 -20.04 -13.45 24.22
CA ILE A 69 -19.75 -12.51 23.12
C ILE A 69 -19.58 -11.05 23.59
N LYS A 70 -20.13 -10.71 24.76
CA LYS A 70 -20.06 -9.35 25.31
C LYS A 70 -20.17 -9.36 26.82
N ALA A 71 -19.31 -8.58 27.49
CA ALA A 71 -19.50 -8.25 28.88
C ALA A 71 -19.83 -6.76 29.03
N MET A 72 -20.68 -6.45 30.00
CA MET A 72 -21.14 -5.11 30.29
C MET A 72 -20.97 -4.86 31.78
N VAL A 73 -20.48 -3.67 32.14
CA VAL A 73 -20.47 -3.24 33.53
C VAL A 73 -21.86 -2.71 33.89
N CYS A 74 -22.38 -3.11 35.04
CA CYS A 74 -23.69 -2.66 35.49
C CYS A 74 -23.66 -2.14 36.92
N SER A 75 -24.81 -1.69 37.40
CA SER A 75 -25.06 -1.48 38.83
C SER A 75 -26.35 -2.19 39.20
N VAL A 76 -26.21 -3.23 40.02
CA VAL A 76 -27.36 -3.97 40.57
C VAL A 76 -27.92 -3.29 41.81
N GLY A 77 -28.98 -3.88 42.37
CA GLY A 77 -29.60 -3.46 43.61
C GLY A 77 -28.61 -3.47 44.79
N LYS A 78 -28.55 -2.36 45.53
CA LYS A 78 -27.76 -2.28 46.78
C LYS A 78 -28.38 -3.17 47.87
N LYS A 79 -27.62 -3.39 48.95
CA LYS A 79 -28.09 -4.11 50.14
C LYS A 79 -29.42 -3.52 50.65
N GLY A 80 -30.41 -4.37 50.92
CA GLY A 80 -31.78 -4.02 51.31
C GLY A 80 -32.75 -3.80 50.13
N THR A 81 -32.25 -3.68 48.91
CA THR A 81 -33.04 -3.60 47.67
C THR A 81 -32.36 -4.39 46.56
N GLU A 82 -31.94 -5.61 46.87
CA GLU A 82 -31.13 -6.46 46.02
C GLU A 82 -31.88 -6.83 44.73
N THR A 83 -31.14 -6.89 43.62
CA THR A 83 -31.67 -7.51 42.39
C THR A 83 -31.93 -9.00 42.64
N PRO A 84 -33.11 -9.55 42.33
CA PRO A 84 -33.45 -10.94 42.65
C PRO A 84 -32.56 -11.94 41.88
N ARG A 85 -32.18 -13.03 42.54
CA ARG A 85 -31.50 -14.17 41.88
C ARG A 85 -32.53 -15.09 41.22
N GLY A 86 -32.09 -15.83 40.21
CA GLY A 86 -32.89 -16.83 39.54
C GLY A 86 -32.76 -16.77 38.03
N THR A 87 -33.55 -17.61 37.36
CA THR A 87 -33.65 -17.64 35.90
C THR A 87 -34.99 -17.03 35.49
N PHE A 88 -34.95 -16.01 34.64
CA PHE A 88 -36.09 -15.23 34.18
C PHE A 88 -36.13 -15.16 32.65
N GLN A 89 -37.21 -14.60 32.11
CA GLN A 89 -37.38 -14.34 30.68
C GLN A 89 -37.80 -12.89 30.50
N THR A 90 -37.16 -12.14 29.60
CA THR A 90 -37.48 -10.73 29.39
C THR A 90 -38.92 -10.51 28.93
N GLN A 91 -39.64 -9.57 29.53
CA GLN A 91 -41.11 -9.43 29.44
C GLN A 91 -41.59 -8.22 28.64
N GLY A 92 -40.74 -7.21 28.41
CA GLY A 92 -41.13 -5.99 27.70
C GLY A 92 -39.95 -5.06 27.43
N LYS A 93 -40.10 -4.20 26.42
CA LYS A 93 -39.08 -3.23 26.00
C LYS A 93 -39.67 -1.83 25.88
N TYR A 94 -38.92 -0.82 26.31
CA TYR A 94 -39.33 0.58 26.28
C TYR A 94 -38.15 1.49 25.91
N ARG A 95 -38.30 2.33 24.88
CA ARG A 95 -37.26 3.30 24.50
C ARG A 95 -36.96 4.29 25.64
N TRP A 96 -38.00 4.70 26.37
CA TRP A 96 -37.95 5.46 27.61
C TRP A 96 -38.95 4.86 28.60
N LYS A 97 -38.54 4.63 29.85
CA LYS A 97 -39.42 4.08 30.88
C LYS A 97 -39.32 4.89 32.17
N ALA A 98 -40.48 5.32 32.68
CA ALA A 98 -40.59 5.86 34.03
C ALA A 98 -40.20 4.79 35.07
N LEU A 99 -39.36 5.18 36.02
CA LEU A 99 -38.77 4.37 37.08
C LEU A 99 -39.20 4.90 38.46
N MET A 100 -38.89 4.15 39.51
CA MET A 100 -39.13 4.60 40.88
C MET A 100 -38.31 5.86 41.19
N GLY A 101 -38.98 6.87 41.75
CA GLY A 101 -38.37 8.15 42.14
C GLY A 101 -38.54 9.27 41.10
N ASP A 102 -39.54 9.18 40.22
CA ASP A 102 -39.86 10.18 39.19
C ASP A 102 -38.68 10.50 38.26
N VAL A 103 -38.07 9.42 37.75
CA VAL A 103 -36.92 9.47 36.84
C VAL A 103 -37.13 8.50 35.69
N TRP A 104 -36.36 8.66 34.60
CA TRP A 104 -36.55 7.90 33.38
C TRP A 104 -35.29 7.14 32.95
N GLY A 105 -35.44 5.91 32.49
CA GLY A 105 -34.37 5.10 31.90
C GLY A 105 -34.51 5.00 30.38
N GLN A 106 -33.40 5.11 29.64
CA GLN A 106 -33.35 4.83 28.22
C GLN A 106 -33.18 3.32 27.97
N TYR A 107 -33.69 2.84 26.82
CA TYR A 107 -33.51 1.48 26.32
C TYR A 107 -33.77 0.40 27.39
N SER A 108 -34.94 0.48 28.01
CA SER A 108 -35.29 -0.36 29.15
C SER A 108 -35.86 -1.71 28.70
N THR A 109 -35.36 -2.80 29.27
CA THR A 109 -35.85 -4.17 29.04
C THR A 109 -36.26 -4.80 30.37
N ARG A 110 -37.54 -5.14 30.53
CA ARG A 110 -38.09 -5.71 31.77
C ARG A 110 -37.66 -7.17 31.92
N ILE A 111 -37.18 -7.52 33.11
CA ILE A 111 -36.74 -8.88 33.47
C ILE A 111 -37.85 -9.60 34.23
N VAL A 112 -38.24 -9.06 35.38
CA VAL A 112 -39.26 -9.66 36.25
C VAL A 112 -39.84 -8.60 37.19
N GLY A 113 -41.15 -8.58 37.36
CA GLY A 113 -41.81 -7.62 38.24
C GLY A 113 -41.37 -6.17 37.92
N GLY A 114 -40.91 -5.45 38.95
CA GLY A 114 -40.37 -4.08 38.82
C GLY A 114 -38.89 -3.97 38.39
N VAL A 115 -38.21 -5.07 38.05
CA VAL A 115 -36.77 -5.11 37.75
C VAL A 115 -36.53 -5.04 36.25
N LEU A 116 -35.73 -4.07 35.81
CA LEU A 116 -35.38 -3.84 34.41
C LEU A 116 -33.86 -3.74 34.23
N PHE A 117 -33.38 -4.12 33.05
CA PHE A 117 -32.19 -3.51 32.46
C PHE A 117 -32.57 -2.13 31.95
N HIS A 118 -31.77 -1.11 32.23
CA HIS A 118 -31.96 0.22 31.66
C HIS A 118 -30.66 1.04 31.74
N SER A 119 -30.54 2.13 30.97
CA SER A 119 -29.44 3.08 31.15
C SER A 119 -29.44 3.67 32.57
N VAL A 120 -28.36 4.29 33.02
CA VAL A 120 -28.43 5.21 34.16
C VAL A 120 -29.54 6.24 33.91
N TYR A 121 -30.26 6.62 34.97
CA TYR A 121 -31.50 7.38 34.83
C TYR A 121 -31.25 8.87 34.54
N TYR A 122 -32.30 9.50 34.02
CA TYR A 122 -32.41 10.90 33.65
C TYR A 122 -33.50 11.55 34.49
N SER A 123 -33.35 12.83 34.84
CA SER A 123 -34.33 13.55 35.65
C SER A 123 -35.48 14.14 34.84
N GLU A 124 -35.50 13.98 33.52
CA GLU A 124 -36.60 14.42 32.66
C GLU A 124 -36.92 13.36 31.58
N TYR A 125 -38.19 13.27 31.21
CA TYR A 125 -38.64 12.41 30.12
C TYR A 125 -38.09 12.89 28.77
N ASN A 126 -37.51 11.96 28.00
CA ASN A 126 -37.03 12.22 26.63
C ASN A 126 -35.98 13.35 26.50
N ASN A 127 -35.26 13.66 27.59
CA ASN A 127 -34.19 14.65 27.58
C ASN A 127 -32.84 14.01 27.95
N PRO A 128 -32.02 13.60 26.96
CA PRO A 128 -30.73 12.94 27.20
C PRO A 128 -29.66 13.87 27.82
N ALA A 129 -29.92 15.17 27.95
CA ALA A 129 -29.05 16.13 28.63
C ALA A 129 -29.25 16.16 30.16
N THR A 130 -30.08 15.29 30.72
CA THR A 130 -30.42 15.28 32.16
C THR A 130 -29.89 14.04 32.89
N LEU A 131 -28.78 13.47 32.40
CA LEU A 131 -28.17 12.28 32.99
C LEU A 131 -27.83 12.51 34.47
N ALA A 132 -28.21 11.57 35.33
CA ALA A 132 -27.78 11.55 36.72
C ALA A 132 -26.30 11.14 36.83
N VAL A 133 -25.38 12.09 36.60
CA VAL A 133 -23.92 11.87 36.56
C VAL A 133 -23.38 11.18 37.83
N ARG A 134 -23.89 11.57 39.00
CA ARG A 134 -23.50 10.94 40.28
C ARG A 134 -23.81 9.45 40.32
N GLU A 135 -24.90 9.03 39.69
CA GLU A 135 -25.31 7.63 39.60
C GLU A 135 -24.58 6.91 38.47
N TYR A 136 -24.28 7.60 37.36
CA TYR A 136 -23.43 7.06 36.30
C TYR A 136 -22.05 6.68 36.86
N ASN A 137 -21.49 7.56 37.68
CA ASN A 137 -20.22 7.33 38.36
C ASN A 137 -20.29 6.22 39.44
N LYS A 138 -21.45 5.59 39.68
CA LYS A 138 -21.59 4.39 40.51
C LYS A 138 -21.62 3.09 39.70
N LEU A 139 -21.63 3.14 38.35
CA LEU A 139 -21.50 1.95 37.50
C LEU A 139 -20.31 1.10 37.95
N GLY A 140 -20.55 -0.21 38.07
CA GLY A 140 -19.64 -1.19 38.64
C GLY A 140 -19.81 -1.42 40.15
N LYS A 141 -20.76 -0.77 40.82
CA LYS A 141 -21.10 -0.98 42.22
C LYS A 141 -22.61 -1.21 42.38
N ALA A 142 -23.00 -1.96 43.42
CA ALA A 142 -24.39 -2.11 43.78
C ALA A 142 -24.93 -0.76 44.28
N ALA A 143 -25.91 -0.19 43.57
CA ALA A 143 -26.33 1.20 43.76
C ALA A 143 -27.80 1.47 43.47
N SER A 144 -28.49 0.57 42.75
CA SER A 144 -29.89 0.78 42.38
C SER A 144 -30.84 0.28 43.48
N HIS A 145 -32.15 0.52 43.28
CA HIS A 145 -33.23 -0.09 44.05
C HIS A 145 -33.81 -1.30 43.28
N GLY A 146 -32.97 -2.31 43.03
CA GLY A 146 -33.35 -3.57 42.39
C GLY A 146 -33.13 -3.67 40.88
N CYS A 147 -33.23 -2.57 40.13
CA CYS A 147 -32.95 -2.56 38.69
C CYS A 147 -31.46 -2.75 38.34
N ILE A 148 -31.16 -3.05 37.08
CA ILE A 148 -29.78 -3.21 36.60
C ILE A 148 -29.46 -2.04 35.66
N ARG A 149 -28.64 -1.10 36.16
CA ARG A 149 -28.28 0.14 35.44
C ARG A 149 -27.04 -0.08 34.58
N LEU A 150 -27.04 0.48 33.37
CA LEU A 150 -26.00 0.34 32.34
C LEU A 150 -25.65 1.70 31.71
N THR A 151 -24.61 1.75 30.88
CA THR A 151 -24.45 2.85 29.92
C THR A 151 -25.57 2.80 28.86
N VAL A 152 -25.78 3.90 28.13
CA VAL A 152 -26.74 3.94 27.02
C VAL A 152 -26.39 2.91 25.94
N GLU A 153 -25.11 2.80 25.56
CA GLU A 153 -24.66 1.80 24.57
C GLU A 153 -25.02 0.36 24.99
N ASP A 154 -24.73 -0.02 26.24
CA ASP A 154 -24.97 -1.40 26.69
C ASP A 154 -26.47 -1.69 26.91
N ALA A 155 -27.23 -0.72 27.45
CA ALA A 155 -28.69 -0.85 27.56
C ALA A 155 -29.36 -0.95 26.18
N LYS A 156 -28.93 -0.10 25.23
CA LYS A 156 -29.38 -0.14 23.84
C LYS A 156 -29.03 -1.46 23.18
N TRP A 157 -27.84 -1.99 23.43
CA TRP A 157 -27.44 -3.28 22.85
C TRP A 157 -28.40 -4.40 23.27
N ILE A 158 -28.73 -4.51 24.57
CA ILE A 158 -29.72 -5.50 25.06
C ILE A 158 -31.09 -5.23 24.43
N TYR A 159 -31.49 -3.96 24.37
CA TYR A 159 -32.78 -3.55 23.81
C TYR A 159 -32.90 -3.89 22.32
N ASP A 160 -31.84 -3.74 21.52
CA ASP A 160 -31.88 -3.98 20.07
C ASP A 160 -31.72 -5.47 19.74
N HIS A 161 -30.81 -6.17 20.44
CA HIS A 161 -30.35 -7.50 20.02
C HIS A 161 -31.03 -8.66 20.76
N CYS A 162 -31.47 -8.48 22.00
CA CYS A 162 -32.04 -9.58 22.78
C CYS A 162 -33.57 -9.58 22.67
N PRO A 163 -34.21 -10.48 21.91
CA PRO A 163 -35.67 -10.48 21.73
C PRO A 163 -36.43 -10.73 23.04
N LEU A 164 -37.73 -10.45 23.07
CA LEU A 164 -38.57 -10.81 24.22
C LEU A 164 -38.53 -12.34 24.43
N GLY A 165 -38.63 -12.79 25.67
CA GLY A 165 -38.33 -14.18 26.01
C GLY A 165 -36.84 -14.54 25.95
N THR A 166 -35.92 -13.57 25.94
CA THR A 166 -34.49 -13.84 26.19
C THR A 166 -34.30 -14.30 27.63
N THR A 167 -33.56 -15.40 27.81
CA THR A 167 -33.29 -15.96 29.14
C THR A 167 -32.29 -15.08 29.89
N VAL A 168 -32.60 -14.77 31.16
CA VAL A 168 -31.76 -13.98 32.06
C VAL A 168 -31.47 -14.78 33.32
N ILE A 169 -30.22 -15.13 33.57
CA ILE A 169 -29.78 -15.82 34.79
C ILE A 169 -29.09 -14.80 35.69
N ILE A 170 -29.66 -14.52 36.85
CA ILE A 170 -29.09 -13.62 37.85
C ILE A 170 -28.55 -14.46 39.01
N TYR A 171 -27.26 -14.31 39.29
CA TYR A 171 -26.53 -15.17 40.23
C TYR A 171 -25.46 -14.40 41.00
N ASP A 172 -24.87 -15.08 41.98
CA ASP A 172 -23.71 -14.62 42.73
C ASP A 172 -22.56 -15.59 42.48
N ASP A 173 -21.42 -15.07 42.07
CA ASP A 173 -20.15 -15.79 42.09
C ASP A 173 -19.09 -14.80 42.58
N GLU A 174 -18.52 -15.08 43.74
CA GLU A 174 -17.51 -14.22 44.36
C GLU A 174 -16.15 -14.34 43.65
N LYS A 175 -15.88 -15.48 43.01
CA LYS A 175 -14.56 -15.80 42.45
C LYS A 175 -14.36 -15.20 41.07
N SER A 176 -15.40 -15.16 40.25
CA SER A 176 -15.30 -14.71 38.86
C SER A 176 -16.39 -13.71 38.46
N PRO A 177 -16.03 -12.59 37.81
CA PRO A 177 -17.00 -11.68 37.21
C PRO A 177 -17.71 -12.24 35.96
N GLY A 178 -17.26 -13.39 35.45
CA GLY A 178 -17.67 -13.96 34.17
C GLY A 178 -16.47 -14.19 33.24
N PRO A 179 -16.63 -14.99 32.16
CA PRO A 179 -15.53 -15.45 31.32
C PRO A 179 -14.81 -14.33 30.53
N LEU A 180 -15.44 -13.16 30.35
CA LEU A 180 -14.83 -12.02 29.66
C LEU A 180 -14.28 -10.94 30.62
N GLY A 181 -14.26 -11.24 31.92
CA GLY A 181 -13.93 -10.26 32.94
C GLY A 181 -15.01 -9.20 33.15
N LYS A 182 -14.74 -8.26 34.07
CA LYS A 182 -15.58 -7.09 34.30
C LYS A 182 -15.03 -5.89 33.52
N PRO A 183 -15.80 -5.27 32.62
CA PRO A 183 -15.39 -4.03 31.97
C PRO A 183 -15.19 -2.89 32.98
N LYS A 184 -14.22 -2.00 32.72
CA LYS A 184 -13.98 -0.81 33.55
C LYS A 184 -15.10 0.22 33.33
N ALA A 185 -15.78 0.61 34.40
CA ALA A 185 -16.78 1.68 34.34
C ALA A 185 -16.11 3.05 34.15
N ARG A 186 -16.39 3.70 33.02
CA ARG A 186 -15.98 5.08 32.75
C ARG A 186 -16.59 6.01 33.80
N LYS A 187 -15.82 7.02 34.22
CA LYS A 187 -16.31 8.10 35.09
C LYS A 187 -16.41 9.39 34.29
N LEU A 188 -17.42 10.19 34.63
CA LEU A 188 -17.69 11.49 34.02
C LEU A 188 -17.26 12.59 34.98
N THR A 189 -16.70 13.66 34.42
CA THR A 189 -16.32 14.88 35.14
C THR A 189 -17.55 15.75 35.42
N SER A 190 -17.39 16.71 36.34
CA SER A 190 -18.43 17.70 36.62
C SER A 190 -18.70 18.57 35.39
N GLY A 191 -19.97 18.76 35.04
CA GLY A 191 -20.37 19.57 33.87
C GLY A 191 -20.84 18.73 32.68
N VAL A 192 -20.47 17.46 32.61
CA VAL A 192 -21.08 16.51 31.67
C VAL A 192 -22.57 16.37 32.01
N ARG A 193 -23.38 16.24 30.96
CA ARG A 193 -24.86 16.20 31.06
C ARG A 193 -25.48 15.06 30.25
N TRP A 194 -24.69 14.42 29.40
CA TRP A 194 -25.08 13.31 28.55
C TRP A 194 -24.27 12.07 28.90
N ASP A 195 -24.81 10.90 28.54
CA ASP A 195 -23.99 9.69 28.50
C ASP A 195 -23.10 9.78 27.25
N PRO A 196 -21.76 9.72 27.37
CA PRO A 196 -20.86 9.83 26.21
C PRO A 196 -21.00 8.65 25.23
N THR A 197 -21.68 7.57 25.62
CA THR A 197 -21.97 6.41 24.78
C THR A 197 -23.34 6.50 24.10
N ASP A 198 -24.12 7.56 24.33
CA ASP A 198 -25.43 7.75 23.69
C ASP A 198 -25.25 8.04 22.18
N PRO A 199 -25.78 7.20 21.27
CA PRO A 199 -25.60 7.35 19.83
C PRO A 199 -26.45 8.46 19.20
N ASN A 200 -27.17 9.25 20.01
CA ASN A 200 -27.89 10.42 19.53
C ASN A 200 -26.93 11.40 18.83
N GLU A 201 -27.27 11.80 17.61
CA GLU A 201 -26.46 12.70 16.76
C GLU A 201 -26.18 14.06 17.41
N LYS A 202 -27.03 14.49 18.35
CA LYS A 202 -26.87 15.75 19.10
C LYS A 202 -25.99 15.61 20.34
N ASN A 203 -25.46 14.41 20.63
CA ASN A 203 -24.63 14.17 21.80
C ASN A 203 -23.25 14.84 21.60
N PRO A 204 -22.93 15.90 22.35
CA PRO A 204 -21.66 16.61 22.18
C PRO A 204 -20.45 15.80 22.65
N TYR A 205 -20.66 14.65 23.30
CA TYR A 205 -19.63 13.77 23.85
C TYR A 205 -19.52 12.41 23.15
N TYR A 206 -20.28 12.17 22.08
CA TYR A 206 -20.23 10.90 21.33
C TYR A 206 -18.83 10.60 20.75
N ASN A 207 -17.96 11.62 20.66
CA ASN A 207 -16.55 11.52 20.27
C ASN A 207 -15.54 11.72 21.43
N PHE A 208 -15.99 11.73 22.68
CA PHE A 208 -15.08 11.87 23.84
C PHE A 208 -14.37 10.53 24.10
N LYS A 209 -13.31 10.25 23.35
CA LYS A 209 -12.35 9.18 23.65
C LYS A 209 -11.50 9.60 24.86
N GLU A 210 -11.55 8.85 25.96
CA GLU A 210 -10.63 9.08 27.09
C GLU A 210 -10.48 7.82 27.98
N PRO A 211 -9.42 7.72 28.81
CA PRO A 211 -8.09 7.19 28.49
C PRO A 211 -7.87 5.77 29.08
N ALA A 212 -6.91 5.01 28.51
CA ALA A 212 -6.57 3.67 28.97
C ALA A 212 -5.80 3.69 30.30
N GLN A 213 -6.15 2.81 31.24
CA GLN A 213 -5.22 2.15 32.18
C GLN A 213 -5.84 0.86 32.77
N ASP A 214 -5.20 -0.26 32.42
CA ASP A 214 -4.95 -1.52 33.14
C ASP A 214 -6.04 -2.60 33.40
N ALA A 215 -5.66 -3.83 32.99
CA ALA A 215 -6.12 -5.21 33.33
C ALA A 215 -7.20 -5.96 32.47
N LYS A 216 -6.74 -6.67 31.41
CA LYS A 216 -7.15 -7.96 30.73
C LYS A 216 -8.57 -8.56 30.98
N LYS A 217 -9.37 -9.09 30.01
CA LYS A 217 -9.32 -9.35 28.54
C LYS A 217 -10.75 -9.71 28.03
N PRO A 218 -11.32 -9.09 26.96
CA PRO A 218 -12.58 -9.52 26.32
C PRO A 218 -12.35 -10.48 25.11
N ALA A 219 -13.31 -11.34 24.80
CA ALA A 219 -13.23 -12.33 23.70
C ALA A 219 -13.40 -11.68 22.32
N LEU A 220 -12.28 -11.17 21.82
CA LEU A 220 -11.59 -11.46 20.56
C LEU A 220 -12.34 -11.73 19.22
N ASP A 221 -13.62 -12.08 19.15
CA ASP A 221 -14.11 -12.70 17.91
C ASP A 221 -14.62 -11.75 16.81
N SER A 222 -14.71 -10.44 17.04
CA SER A 222 -15.13 -9.47 16.01
C SER A 222 -14.23 -8.24 15.83
N LYS A 223 -13.27 -8.01 16.75
CA LYS A 223 -12.29 -6.94 16.58
C LYS A 223 -11.31 -7.36 15.49
N LYS A 224 -11.07 -6.50 14.51
CA LYS A 224 -9.97 -6.62 13.55
C LYS A 224 -8.75 -5.87 14.12
N PRO A 225 -7.53 -6.14 13.63
CA PRO A 225 -6.40 -5.29 13.96
C PRO A 225 -6.68 -3.85 13.57
N ALA A 226 -6.10 -2.91 14.31
CA ALA A 226 -6.23 -1.48 14.07
C ALA A 226 -4.91 -0.94 13.50
N LEU A 227 -5.00 -0.23 12.38
CA LEU A 227 -3.92 0.59 11.82
C LEU A 227 -4.19 2.07 12.13
N THR A 228 -3.21 2.74 12.74
CA THR A 228 -3.24 4.17 13.07
C THR A 228 -2.03 4.88 12.48
N GLY A 229 -2.08 6.20 12.33
CA GLY A 229 -1.01 6.98 11.69
C GLY A 229 -0.99 6.93 10.15
N VAL A 230 -1.69 5.96 9.56
CA VAL A 230 -1.87 5.83 8.10
C VAL A 230 -2.78 6.95 7.57
N ARG A 231 -2.18 7.96 6.93
CA ARG A 231 -2.82 9.16 6.37
C ARG A 231 -2.08 9.61 5.11
N TYR A 232 -2.72 10.47 4.31
CA TYR A 232 -2.08 11.14 3.18
C TYR A 232 -0.75 11.80 3.57
N ARG A 233 0.27 11.68 2.70
CA ARG A 233 1.58 12.31 2.89
C ARG A 233 2.02 13.01 1.62
N SER A 234 2.87 14.03 1.78
CA SER A 234 3.55 14.68 0.66
C SER A 234 5.00 14.95 1.00
N ILE A 235 5.89 14.68 0.06
CA ILE A 235 7.33 14.99 0.16
C ILE A 235 7.77 15.84 -1.04
N PHE A 236 8.86 16.58 -0.85
CA PHE A 236 9.55 17.22 -1.96
C PHE A 236 10.42 16.20 -2.68
N TRP A 237 10.68 16.48 -3.96
CA TRP A 237 11.56 15.68 -4.80
C TRP A 237 12.92 15.41 -4.11
N GLY A 238 13.39 14.17 -4.23
CA GLY A 238 14.65 13.70 -3.67
C GLY A 238 14.70 13.62 -2.14
N LYS A 239 13.58 13.85 -1.43
CA LYS A 239 13.50 13.61 0.01
C LYS A 239 13.12 12.17 0.29
N GLU A 240 13.89 11.53 1.16
CA GLU A 240 13.53 10.22 1.70
C GLU A 240 12.21 10.31 2.47
N ILE A 241 11.43 9.24 2.39
CA ILE A 241 10.21 9.08 3.16
C ILE A 241 10.28 7.76 3.93
N ASP A 242 10.14 7.86 5.25
CA ASP A 242 9.85 6.70 6.07
C ASP A 242 8.33 6.46 6.06
N LEU A 243 7.92 5.38 5.39
CA LEU A 243 6.52 4.97 5.28
C LEU A 243 5.97 4.42 6.61
N LEU A 244 6.84 4.02 7.55
CA LEU A 244 6.45 3.55 8.88
C LEU A 244 6.46 4.64 9.94
N ASP A 245 7.04 5.82 9.65
CA ASP A 245 7.07 6.93 10.60
C ASP A 245 5.65 7.24 11.11
N GLU A 246 5.46 7.30 12.42
CA GLU A 246 4.16 7.45 13.10
C GLU A 246 3.07 6.40 12.80
N VAL A 247 3.31 5.41 11.94
CA VAL A 247 2.37 4.32 11.67
C VAL A 247 2.47 3.27 12.77
N LYS A 248 1.32 2.89 13.33
CA LYS A 248 1.25 1.87 14.38
C LYS A 248 0.16 0.87 14.10
N ALA A 249 0.41 -0.39 14.42
CA ALA A 249 -0.57 -1.45 14.37
C ALA A 249 -0.78 -2.10 15.73
N VAL A 250 -2.05 -2.35 16.04
CA VAL A 250 -2.44 -3.09 17.24
C VAL A 250 -3.32 -4.26 16.83
N SER A 251 -3.02 -5.45 17.28
CA SER A 251 -3.77 -6.67 16.99
C SER A 251 -5.20 -6.62 17.55
N SER A 252 -6.03 -7.57 17.13
CA SER A 252 -7.40 -7.67 17.65
C SER A 252 -7.46 -7.90 19.16
N ASP A 253 -6.42 -8.48 19.76
CA ASP A 253 -6.27 -8.65 21.22
C ASP A 253 -5.50 -7.52 21.93
N GLY A 254 -5.11 -6.46 21.22
CA GLY A 254 -4.51 -5.26 21.82
C GLY A 254 -2.99 -5.28 21.96
N ARG A 255 -2.29 -6.25 21.37
CA ARG A 255 -0.82 -6.29 21.32
C ARG A 255 -0.30 -5.37 20.21
N ASP A 256 0.85 -4.77 20.45
CA ASP A 256 1.58 -4.07 19.39
C ASP A 256 2.04 -5.10 18.35
N ILE A 257 1.65 -4.87 17.11
CA ILE A 257 2.06 -5.68 15.95
C ILE A 257 2.54 -4.74 14.83
N THR A 258 3.10 -3.58 15.19
CA THR A 258 3.62 -2.58 14.25
C THR A 258 4.75 -3.16 13.39
N SER A 259 5.56 -4.06 13.94
CA SER A 259 6.59 -4.80 13.18
C SER A 259 6.01 -5.74 12.12
N ASP A 260 4.74 -6.12 12.25
CA ASP A 260 4.08 -7.10 11.37
C ASP A 260 3.32 -6.41 10.24
N ILE A 261 3.40 -5.08 10.15
CA ILE A 261 2.83 -4.30 9.06
C ILE A 261 3.56 -4.67 7.77
N VAL A 262 2.78 -5.13 6.80
CA VAL A 262 3.21 -5.34 5.43
C VAL A 262 2.76 -4.15 4.60
N ILE A 263 3.73 -3.44 4.04
CA ILE A 263 3.51 -2.35 3.09
C ILE A 263 3.57 -2.92 1.67
N LYS A 264 2.59 -2.55 0.84
CA LYS A 264 2.60 -2.80 -0.60
C LYS A 264 2.58 -1.47 -1.34
N GLY A 265 3.40 -1.40 -2.38
CA GLY A 265 3.66 -0.17 -3.13
C GLY A 265 4.99 0.43 -2.71
N GLU A 266 5.61 1.12 -3.63
CA GLU A 266 6.90 1.79 -3.46
C GLU A 266 6.73 3.25 -3.89
N VAL A 267 7.42 4.15 -3.19
CA VAL A 267 7.47 5.57 -3.55
C VAL A 267 8.86 5.82 -4.12
N ASN A 268 8.93 6.21 -5.39
CA ASN A 268 10.17 6.72 -5.96
C ASN A 268 10.28 8.22 -5.63
N PRO A 269 11.16 8.64 -4.72
CA PRO A 269 11.27 10.06 -4.35
C PRO A 269 11.83 10.93 -5.48
N TYR A 270 12.35 10.32 -6.54
CA TYR A 270 12.93 10.99 -7.71
C TYR A 270 11.97 11.09 -8.90
N MET A 271 10.75 10.57 -8.77
CA MET A 271 9.73 10.68 -9.80
C MET A 271 8.50 11.37 -9.22
N ALA A 272 8.18 12.56 -9.71
CA ALA A 272 7.02 13.30 -9.21
C ALA A 272 5.73 12.61 -9.62
N GLY A 273 4.74 12.62 -8.73
CA GLY A 273 3.49 11.91 -8.94
C GLY A 273 2.80 11.51 -7.66
N GLU A 274 1.72 10.75 -7.82
CA GLU A 274 0.93 10.22 -6.72
C GLU A 274 1.09 8.70 -6.70
N TYR A 275 1.51 8.18 -5.54
CA TYR A 275 1.82 6.78 -5.32
C TYR A 275 0.80 6.19 -4.35
N GLU A 276 0.20 5.07 -4.73
CA GLU A 276 -0.71 4.34 -3.85
C GLU A 276 0.06 3.37 -2.96
N ILE A 277 -0.01 3.58 -1.64
CA ILE A 277 0.64 2.74 -0.65
C ILE A 277 -0.44 2.06 0.19
N THR A 278 -0.41 0.72 0.17
CA THR A 278 -1.35 -0.11 0.91
C THR A 278 -0.67 -0.74 2.11
N TYR A 279 -1.15 -0.39 3.30
CA TYR A 279 -0.73 -0.97 4.56
C TYR A 279 -1.67 -2.13 4.87
N SER A 280 -1.09 -3.27 5.23
CA SER A 280 -1.85 -4.43 5.69
C SER A 280 -1.19 -5.05 6.89
N VAL A 281 -1.99 -5.55 7.82
CA VAL A 281 -1.47 -6.27 8.98
C VAL A 281 -2.45 -7.36 9.35
N THR A 282 -1.92 -8.55 9.61
CA THR A 282 -2.67 -9.74 10.00
C THR A 282 -2.22 -10.15 11.39
N ASP A 283 -3.15 -10.34 12.31
CA ASP A 283 -2.79 -10.80 13.65
C ASP A 283 -2.65 -12.32 13.73
N SER A 284 -2.23 -12.81 14.89
CA SER A 284 -2.10 -14.25 15.18
C SER A 284 -3.42 -15.02 15.18
N PHE A 285 -4.56 -14.35 15.00
CA PHE A 285 -5.88 -14.97 14.85
C PHE A 285 -6.35 -14.94 13.39
N ASN A 286 -5.44 -14.68 12.45
CA ASN A 286 -5.68 -14.58 11.02
C ASN A 286 -6.70 -13.50 10.62
N LYS A 287 -6.87 -12.46 11.44
CA LYS A 287 -7.71 -11.30 11.09
C LYS A 287 -6.84 -10.24 10.45
N THR A 288 -7.24 -9.77 9.27
CA THR A 288 -6.50 -8.78 8.50
C THR A 288 -7.25 -7.46 8.41
N VAL A 289 -6.51 -6.35 8.55
CA VAL A 289 -6.95 -5.01 8.15
C VAL A 289 -6.07 -4.51 7.01
N LYS A 290 -6.67 -3.78 6.07
CA LYS A 290 -5.98 -3.13 4.96
C LYS A 290 -6.41 -1.67 4.88
N LYS A 291 -5.46 -0.76 4.62
CA LYS A 291 -5.73 0.65 4.37
C LYS A 291 -4.80 1.19 3.30
N THR A 292 -5.36 1.84 2.29
CA THR A 292 -4.61 2.46 1.20
C THR A 292 -4.59 3.97 1.39
N ILE A 293 -3.45 4.59 1.14
CA ILE A 293 -3.25 6.04 1.13
C ILE A 293 -2.52 6.46 -0.13
N THR A 294 -2.66 7.73 -0.45
CA THR A 294 -1.85 8.39 -1.48
C THR A 294 -0.65 9.09 -0.83
N VAL A 295 0.53 8.87 -1.38
CA VAL A 295 1.75 9.64 -1.11
C VAL A 295 2.07 10.48 -2.33
N LYS A 296 2.19 11.80 -2.17
CA LYS A 296 2.51 12.73 -3.25
C LYS A 296 3.98 13.14 -3.24
N VAL A 297 4.70 12.84 -4.32
CA VAL A 297 6.04 13.40 -4.58
C VAL A 297 5.86 14.65 -5.42
N LYS A 298 6.24 15.80 -4.87
CA LYS A 298 6.18 17.08 -5.59
C LYS A 298 7.26 17.15 -6.67
N GLU A 299 7.03 17.96 -7.68
CA GLU A 299 8.01 18.19 -8.76
C GLU A 299 9.27 18.88 -8.23
N SER A 300 10.40 18.57 -8.88
CA SER A 300 11.62 19.35 -8.76
C SER A 300 11.41 20.71 -9.43
N LEU A 301 12.04 21.75 -8.90
CA LEU A 301 12.08 23.07 -9.54
C LEU A 301 13.30 23.22 -10.47
N ASP A 302 14.25 22.28 -10.41
CA ASP A 302 15.49 22.30 -11.19
C ASP A 302 15.42 21.34 -12.39
N GLU A 303 15.94 21.76 -13.54
CA GLU A 303 16.09 20.92 -14.73
C GLU A 303 17.15 19.82 -14.51
N PRO A 304 16.95 18.59 -15.02
CA PRO A 304 17.95 17.55 -14.95
C PRO A 304 19.12 17.85 -15.91
N VAL A 305 20.30 17.37 -15.56
CA VAL A 305 21.54 17.52 -16.34
C VAL A 305 22.10 16.14 -16.64
N ILE A 306 22.49 15.90 -17.89
CA ILE A 306 23.18 14.68 -18.33
C ILE A 306 24.65 15.04 -18.60
N THR A 307 25.58 14.20 -18.15
CA THR A 307 27.02 14.42 -18.25
C THR A 307 27.72 13.16 -18.76
N GLY A 308 28.90 13.30 -19.36
CA GLY A 308 29.67 12.18 -19.90
C GLY A 308 29.17 11.65 -21.25
N VAL A 309 28.21 12.34 -21.88
CA VAL A 309 27.78 12.07 -23.25
C VAL A 309 28.89 12.52 -24.20
N ALA A 310 29.40 11.57 -24.98
CA ALA A 310 30.45 11.79 -25.95
C ALA A 310 30.36 10.75 -27.07
N ASP A 311 30.82 11.14 -28.25
CA ASP A 311 30.96 10.25 -29.40
C ASP A 311 31.98 9.14 -29.10
N ARG A 312 31.83 8.00 -29.77
CA ARG A 312 32.72 6.85 -29.58
C ARG A 312 33.00 6.12 -30.87
N VAL A 313 34.23 5.62 -30.98
CA VAL A 313 34.61 4.65 -32.00
C VAL A 313 34.84 3.30 -31.33
N VAL A 314 34.27 2.23 -31.89
CA VAL A 314 34.38 0.87 -31.35
C VAL A 314 34.73 -0.12 -32.43
N LYS A 315 35.38 -1.22 -32.02
CA LYS A 315 35.78 -2.30 -32.92
C LYS A 315 34.59 -2.99 -33.60
N GLU A 316 34.80 -3.43 -34.83
CA GLU A 316 33.90 -4.37 -35.52
C GLU A 316 33.52 -5.58 -34.64
N GLY A 317 32.23 -5.92 -34.66
CA GLY A 317 31.64 -6.99 -33.85
C GLY A 317 31.23 -6.56 -32.44
N THR A 318 31.57 -5.34 -32.02
CA THR A 318 31.05 -4.75 -30.78
C THR A 318 29.54 -4.55 -30.88
N LYS A 319 28.80 -5.09 -29.92
CA LYS A 319 27.34 -4.89 -29.89
C LYS A 319 27.01 -3.53 -29.31
N ILE A 320 26.48 -2.63 -30.14
CA ILE A 320 25.92 -1.36 -29.68
C ILE A 320 24.66 -1.66 -28.87
N ASN A 321 24.73 -1.44 -27.57
CA ASN A 321 23.65 -1.75 -26.65
C ASN A 321 23.64 -0.72 -25.51
N ARG A 322 22.56 -0.74 -24.74
CA ARG A 322 22.34 0.17 -23.60
C ARG A 322 23.50 0.18 -22.61
N LYS A 323 24.13 -0.97 -22.34
CA LYS A 323 25.24 -1.04 -21.38
C LYS A 323 26.43 -0.22 -21.89
N LEU A 324 26.82 -0.42 -23.15
CA LEU A 324 27.90 0.36 -23.77
C LEU A 324 27.54 1.85 -23.79
N ALA A 325 26.34 2.20 -24.24
CA ALA A 325 25.87 3.59 -24.31
C ALA A 325 25.99 4.32 -22.95
N LEU A 326 25.73 3.64 -21.84
CA LEU A 326 25.76 4.25 -20.50
C LEU A 326 27.13 4.25 -19.81
N GLU A 327 28.19 3.71 -20.41
CA GLU A 327 29.51 3.71 -19.75
C GLU A 327 30.00 5.15 -19.53
N GLY A 328 30.20 5.58 -18.29
CA GLY A 328 30.63 6.96 -17.99
C GLY A 328 29.56 8.05 -18.16
N VAL A 329 28.33 7.69 -18.56
CA VAL A 329 27.20 8.64 -18.61
C VAL A 329 26.54 8.70 -17.24
N GLU A 330 26.33 9.92 -16.75
CA GLU A 330 25.70 10.18 -15.45
C GLU A 330 24.64 11.28 -15.57
N ALA A 331 23.56 11.17 -14.81
CA ALA A 331 22.50 12.16 -14.77
C ALA A 331 22.24 12.68 -13.34
N TYR A 332 21.87 13.95 -13.24
CA TYR A 332 21.69 14.66 -11.98
C TYR A 332 20.45 15.55 -12.02
N CYS A 333 19.76 15.73 -10.90
CA CYS A 333 18.75 16.79 -10.73
C CYS A 333 18.87 17.37 -9.32
N SER A 334 18.85 18.70 -9.17
CA SER A 334 19.08 19.38 -7.88
C SER A 334 20.35 18.90 -7.14
N LYS A 335 21.42 18.55 -7.87
CA LYS A 335 22.69 17.95 -7.37
C LYS A 335 22.59 16.51 -6.84
N VAL A 336 21.42 15.88 -6.92
CA VAL A 336 21.25 14.46 -6.59
C VAL A 336 21.50 13.65 -7.86
N ARG A 337 22.35 12.63 -7.75
CA ARG A 337 22.61 11.67 -8.83
C ARG A 337 21.39 10.78 -9.04
N LEU A 338 20.95 10.65 -10.29
CA LEU A 338 19.85 9.78 -10.69
C LEU A 338 20.36 8.36 -10.96
N ASN A 339 19.46 7.37 -10.90
CA ASN A 339 19.86 6.01 -11.23
C ASN A 339 20.08 5.90 -12.74
N PRO A 340 21.08 5.11 -13.20
CA PRO A 340 21.26 4.87 -14.62
C PRO A 340 20.04 4.27 -15.31
N GLU A 341 19.14 3.61 -14.58
CA GLU A 341 17.87 3.07 -15.07
C GLU A 341 16.83 4.15 -15.43
N ASP A 342 16.92 5.33 -14.82
CA ASP A 342 16.04 6.47 -15.08
C ASP A 342 16.43 7.23 -16.37
N ILE A 343 17.58 6.88 -16.97
CA ILE A 343 18.02 7.41 -18.26
C ILE A 343 17.43 6.52 -19.35
N ASP A 344 16.49 7.08 -20.11
CA ASP A 344 16.00 6.48 -21.34
C ASP A 344 17.06 6.59 -22.43
N VAL A 345 17.30 5.50 -23.15
CA VAL A 345 18.34 5.42 -24.18
C VAL A 345 17.72 4.83 -25.44
N ALA A 346 17.53 5.68 -26.44
CA ALA A 346 17.20 5.25 -27.79
C ALA A 346 18.50 5.04 -28.59
N ILE A 347 18.57 3.92 -29.30
CA ILE A 347 19.70 3.55 -30.16
C ILE A 347 19.14 3.38 -31.56
N ASP A 348 19.45 4.33 -32.42
CA ASP A 348 19.00 4.34 -33.80
C ASP A 348 20.17 3.96 -34.71
N GLU A 349 20.04 2.83 -35.41
CA GLU A 349 21.01 2.42 -36.45
C GLU A 349 20.81 3.30 -37.68
N ILE A 350 21.76 4.20 -37.94
CA ILE A 350 21.75 5.08 -39.11
C ILE A 350 22.31 4.35 -40.33
N SER A 351 23.37 3.58 -40.11
CA SER A 351 23.97 2.67 -41.08
C SER A 351 24.65 1.51 -40.36
N LYS A 352 25.22 0.56 -41.12
CA LYS A 352 25.99 -0.56 -40.54
C LYS A 352 27.17 -0.10 -39.67
N GLU A 353 27.68 1.11 -39.89
CA GLU A 353 28.87 1.64 -39.22
C GLU A 353 28.55 2.82 -38.29
N GLU A 354 27.31 3.32 -38.26
CA GLU A 354 26.96 4.55 -37.53
C GLU A 354 25.63 4.41 -36.79
N TYR A 355 25.65 4.77 -35.51
CA TYR A 355 24.50 4.73 -34.61
C TYR A 355 24.34 6.08 -33.94
N GLN A 356 23.10 6.57 -33.87
CA GLN A 356 22.74 7.73 -33.06
C GLN A 356 22.19 7.25 -31.72
N ILE A 357 22.80 7.73 -30.64
CA ILE A 357 22.37 7.43 -29.28
C ILE A 357 21.69 8.68 -28.72
N THR A 358 20.43 8.57 -28.34
CA THR A 358 19.67 9.65 -27.69
C THR A 358 19.40 9.30 -26.24
N TYR A 359 19.90 10.14 -25.33
CA TYR A 359 19.70 10.01 -23.88
C TYR A 359 18.61 10.98 -23.45
N THR A 360 17.59 10.50 -22.76
CA THR A 360 16.52 11.35 -22.22
C THR A 360 16.32 11.09 -20.74
N VAL A 361 16.27 12.16 -19.96
CA VAL A 361 15.94 12.11 -18.54
C VAL A 361 14.75 13.02 -18.30
N ALA A 362 13.70 12.47 -17.70
CA ALA A 362 12.52 13.21 -17.30
C ALA A 362 12.36 13.19 -15.77
N VAL A 363 12.04 14.34 -15.20
CA VAL A 363 11.75 14.49 -13.78
C VAL A 363 10.31 14.99 -13.63
N GLY A 364 9.42 14.11 -13.18
CA GLY A 364 7.98 14.40 -13.13
C GLY A 364 7.33 14.43 -14.52
N GLN A 365 6.25 15.20 -14.67
CA GLN A 365 5.46 15.21 -15.92
C GLN A 365 5.88 16.30 -16.91
N GLN A 366 6.67 17.31 -16.48
CA GLN A 366 6.87 18.52 -17.27
C GLN A 366 8.31 18.84 -17.63
N VAL A 367 9.31 18.32 -16.90
CA VAL A 367 10.71 18.71 -17.08
C VAL A 367 11.51 17.55 -17.64
N LYS A 368 12.14 17.76 -18.81
CA LYS A 368 12.97 16.77 -19.49
C LYS A 368 14.22 17.40 -20.09
N THR A 369 15.30 16.63 -20.13
CA THR A 369 16.55 16.97 -20.81
C THR A 369 16.91 15.85 -21.75
N THR A 370 17.42 16.20 -22.93
CA THR A 370 17.84 15.26 -23.97
C THR A 370 19.23 15.63 -24.45
N GLU A 371 20.10 14.63 -24.58
CA GLU A 371 21.45 14.75 -25.13
C GLU A 371 21.68 13.65 -26.17
N GLN A 372 22.64 13.85 -27.08
CA GLN A 372 22.94 12.91 -28.16
C GLN A 372 24.43 12.65 -28.31
N ALA A 373 24.77 11.44 -28.75
CA ALA A 373 26.12 11.06 -29.18
C ALA A 373 26.05 10.14 -30.40
N ALA A 374 27.12 10.14 -31.19
CA ALA A 374 27.32 9.24 -32.32
C ALA A 374 28.30 8.12 -31.98
N PHE A 375 27.92 6.87 -32.23
CA PHE A 375 28.78 5.71 -32.06
C PHE A 375 29.13 5.14 -33.44
N TYR A 376 30.42 5.00 -33.70
CA TYR A 376 30.99 4.53 -34.95
C TYR A 376 31.59 3.14 -34.78
N ILE A 377 31.25 2.21 -35.68
CA ILE A 377 31.91 0.91 -35.77
C ILE A 377 33.04 1.02 -36.77
N ASP A 378 34.27 0.89 -36.27
CA ASP A 378 35.46 0.92 -37.09
C ASP A 378 36.07 -0.47 -37.28
N SER A 379 36.21 -0.83 -38.55
CA SER A 379 36.82 -2.08 -39.02
C SER A 379 38.13 -1.84 -39.77
N LYS A 380 38.47 -0.58 -40.06
CA LYS A 380 39.61 -0.20 -40.87
C LYS A 380 40.77 0.16 -39.95
N ALA A 381 41.95 -0.28 -40.34
CA ALA A 381 43.16 0.10 -39.62
C ALA A 381 43.70 1.44 -40.15
N PRO A 382 44.43 2.21 -39.32
CA PRO A 382 45.06 3.44 -39.77
C PRO A 382 45.95 3.24 -40.99
N VAL A 383 45.97 4.23 -41.88
CA VAL A 383 46.88 4.25 -43.03
C VAL A 383 48.13 5.02 -42.65
N ILE A 384 49.29 4.39 -42.83
CA ILE A 384 50.60 5.03 -42.71
C ILE A 384 51.04 5.44 -44.11
N SER A 385 51.55 6.65 -44.27
CA SER A 385 52.09 7.16 -45.54
C SER A 385 53.35 7.99 -45.30
N GLY A 386 54.22 8.06 -46.31
CA GLY A 386 55.51 8.75 -46.23
C GLY A 386 56.65 7.94 -45.60
N LEU A 387 56.39 6.74 -45.07
CA LEU A 387 57.43 5.91 -44.42
C LEU A 387 58.54 5.51 -45.41
N SER A 388 58.20 5.19 -46.66
CA SER A 388 59.17 4.88 -47.71
C SER A 388 59.94 6.07 -48.26
N GLU A 389 59.52 7.29 -47.91
CA GLU A 389 60.04 8.56 -48.43
C GLU A 389 60.89 9.32 -47.39
N ILE A 390 61.15 8.70 -46.23
CA ILE A 390 61.93 9.30 -45.15
C ILE A 390 63.29 9.76 -45.68
N ALA A 391 63.53 11.06 -45.55
CA ALA A 391 64.82 11.67 -45.81
C ALA A 391 65.53 11.97 -44.48
N ILE A 392 66.83 11.72 -44.44
CA ILE A 392 67.67 12.11 -43.32
C ILE A 392 68.47 13.35 -43.76
N PRO A 393 68.23 14.53 -43.16
CA PRO A 393 69.01 15.71 -43.47
C PRO A 393 70.50 15.50 -43.18
N ASP A 394 71.36 16.14 -43.96
CA ASP A 394 72.81 16.01 -43.82
C ASP A 394 73.28 16.31 -42.39
N GLY A 395 74.03 15.37 -41.82
CA GLY A 395 74.57 15.48 -40.46
C GLY A 395 73.59 15.13 -39.33
N GLN A 396 72.35 14.74 -39.63
CA GLN A 396 71.40 14.23 -38.63
C GLN A 396 71.42 12.70 -38.53
N THR A 397 71.01 12.19 -37.37
CA THR A 397 70.77 10.76 -37.15
C THR A 397 69.29 10.45 -37.29
N LEU A 398 68.96 9.26 -37.79
CA LEU A 398 67.59 8.76 -37.81
C LEU A 398 67.06 8.63 -36.37
N THR A 399 65.98 9.34 -36.05
CA THR A 399 65.35 9.34 -34.72
C THR A 399 63.86 9.11 -34.85
N ARG A 400 63.22 8.72 -33.74
CA ARG A 400 61.75 8.58 -33.70
C ARG A 400 61.06 9.89 -34.06
N GLU A 401 61.55 11.02 -33.55
CA GLU A 401 61.00 12.35 -33.80
C GLU A 401 61.08 12.73 -35.28
N LEU A 402 62.24 12.52 -35.92
CA LEU A 402 62.43 12.78 -37.35
C LEU A 402 61.46 11.97 -38.23
N ILE A 403 61.20 10.71 -37.84
CA ILE A 403 60.27 9.84 -38.56
C ILE A 403 58.83 10.37 -38.38
N LEU A 404 58.42 10.68 -37.14
CA LEU A 404 57.08 11.20 -36.85
C LEU A 404 56.76 12.51 -37.57
N ASP A 405 57.76 13.37 -37.79
CA ASP A 405 57.61 14.63 -38.52
C ASP A 405 57.38 14.44 -40.03
N GLN A 406 57.82 13.31 -40.58
CA GLN A 406 57.77 13.03 -42.03
C GLN A 406 56.67 12.06 -42.44
N ILE A 407 56.16 11.24 -41.52
CA ILE A 407 55.04 10.33 -41.82
C ILE A 407 53.70 11.01 -41.59
N CYS A 408 52.70 10.62 -42.38
CA CYS A 408 51.31 10.97 -42.15
C CYS A 408 50.55 9.69 -41.80
N VAL A 409 49.88 9.71 -40.63
CA VAL A 409 49.02 8.62 -40.17
C VAL A 409 47.60 9.16 -40.10
N THR A 410 46.69 8.52 -40.82
CA THR A 410 45.28 8.91 -40.94
C THR A 410 44.36 7.73 -40.74
N ASP A 411 43.15 7.99 -40.27
CA ASP A 411 42.12 6.97 -40.07
C ASP A 411 40.73 7.53 -40.46
N ASN A 412 39.74 6.67 -40.68
CA ASN A 412 38.39 7.09 -41.08
C ASN A 412 37.56 7.67 -39.93
N TYR A 413 37.80 7.26 -38.68
CA TYR A 413 37.08 7.82 -37.53
C TYR A 413 38.03 8.38 -36.47
N SER A 414 39.21 7.78 -36.31
CA SER A 414 40.16 8.15 -35.27
C SER A 414 40.96 9.38 -35.67
N VAL A 415 40.93 10.42 -34.83
CA VAL A 415 41.80 11.58 -34.98
C VAL A 415 43.24 11.23 -34.61
N LYS A 416 44.22 11.96 -35.14
CA LYS A 416 45.65 11.66 -34.99
C LYS A 416 46.07 11.52 -33.51
N GLU A 417 45.49 12.32 -32.63
CA GLU A 417 45.77 12.31 -31.19
C GLU A 417 45.35 11.00 -30.49
N ASN A 418 44.41 10.25 -31.08
CA ASN A 418 43.90 8.99 -30.56
C ASN A 418 44.56 7.76 -31.19
N ILE A 419 45.52 7.94 -32.11
CA ILE A 419 46.25 6.85 -32.75
C ILE A 419 47.58 6.62 -32.01
N ASP A 420 47.77 5.42 -31.48
CA ASP A 420 49.03 5.02 -30.86
C ASP A 420 50.06 4.65 -31.94
N ILE A 421 51.18 5.39 -31.98
CA ILE A 421 52.25 5.20 -32.97
C ILE A 421 53.53 4.71 -32.28
N LYS A 422 53.87 3.46 -32.57
CA LYS A 422 55.11 2.82 -32.12
C LYS A 422 56.07 2.68 -33.30
N ILE A 423 57.28 3.20 -33.13
CA ILE A 423 58.35 3.12 -34.13
C ILE A 423 59.52 2.34 -33.53
N THR A 424 60.02 1.38 -34.29
CA THR A 424 61.24 0.62 -33.98
C THR A 424 62.23 0.83 -35.11
N ILE A 425 63.48 1.10 -34.77
CA ILE A 425 64.60 1.27 -35.71
C ILE A 425 65.62 0.19 -35.38
N GLU A 426 65.98 -0.63 -36.36
CA GLU A 426 67.01 -1.65 -36.26
C GLU A 426 68.11 -1.37 -37.28
N ASP A 427 69.35 -1.20 -36.80
CA ASP A 427 70.51 -0.96 -37.63
C ASP A 427 71.24 -2.27 -37.93
N PHE A 428 71.63 -2.47 -39.19
CA PHE A 428 72.39 -3.63 -39.63
C PHE A 428 73.86 -3.30 -39.91
N GLU A 429 74.73 -4.29 -39.76
CA GLU A 429 76.17 -4.14 -39.98
C GLU A 429 76.55 -3.77 -41.43
N ASP A 430 75.64 -3.99 -42.38
CA ASP A 430 75.82 -3.69 -43.80
C ASP A 430 75.51 -2.22 -44.16
N GLY A 431 75.21 -1.39 -43.17
CA GLY A 431 74.89 0.03 -43.37
C GLY A 431 73.46 0.27 -43.87
N THR A 432 72.57 -0.70 -43.70
CA THR A 432 71.12 -0.51 -43.86
C THR A 432 70.43 -0.37 -42.50
N CYS A 433 69.26 0.25 -42.48
CA CYS A 433 68.36 0.19 -41.34
C CYS A 433 66.98 -0.30 -41.75
N GLN A 434 66.30 -0.97 -40.84
CA GLN A 434 64.89 -1.30 -40.93
C GLN A 434 64.10 -0.41 -39.98
N ILE A 435 63.08 0.24 -40.52
CA ILE A 435 62.12 1.02 -39.74
C ILE A 435 60.80 0.27 -39.77
N THR A 436 60.30 -0.08 -38.59
CA THR A 436 58.96 -0.65 -38.42
C THR A 436 58.09 0.36 -37.69
N CYS A 437 57.03 0.82 -38.36
CA CYS A 437 56.02 1.70 -37.81
C CYS A 437 54.73 0.92 -37.62
N ILE A 438 54.22 0.90 -36.39
CA ILE A 438 52.95 0.30 -36.02
C ILE A 438 52.02 1.44 -35.59
N ALA A 439 50.89 1.57 -36.27
CA ALA A 439 49.83 2.50 -35.92
C ALA A 439 48.60 1.71 -35.48
N LYS A 440 48.05 2.06 -34.31
CA LYS A 440 46.86 1.42 -33.74
C LYS A 440 45.83 2.47 -33.35
N ASP A 441 44.61 2.33 -33.86
CA ASP A 441 43.50 3.24 -33.56
C ASP A 441 42.83 2.96 -32.20
N GLU A 442 41.82 3.76 -31.86
CA GLU A 442 41.03 3.61 -30.62
C GLU A 442 40.10 2.38 -30.65
N ALA A 443 39.73 1.88 -31.83
CA ALA A 443 39.01 0.63 -32.02
C ALA A 443 39.93 -0.61 -31.88
N GLY A 444 41.24 -0.40 -31.81
CA GLY A 444 42.28 -1.42 -31.74
C GLY A 444 42.59 -2.12 -33.06
N ASN A 445 42.19 -1.58 -34.20
CA ASN A 445 42.70 -1.99 -35.50
C ASN A 445 44.13 -1.47 -35.67
N GLN A 446 44.96 -2.25 -36.36
CA GLN A 446 46.40 -2.00 -36.41
C GLN A 446 46.93 -2.20 -37.82
N THR A 447 47.77 -1.26 -38.23
CA THR A 447 48.60 -1.37 -39.43
C THR A 447 50.06 -1.42 -39.01
N GLU A 448 50.83 -2.25 -39.69
CA GLU A 448 52.28 -2.32 -39.55
C GLU A 448 52.89 -2.11 -40.94
N GLU A 449 53.72 -1.09 -41.05
CA GLU A 449 54.55 -0.87 -42.23
C GLU A 449 56.02 -0.99 -41.84
N THR A 450 56.77 -1.69 -42.70
CA THR A 450 58.20 -1.87 -42.55
C THR A 450 58.91 -1.46 -43.83
N VAL A 451 59.88 -0.56 -43.71
CA VAL A 451 60.75 -0.16 -44.81
C VAL A 451 62.21 -0.47 -44.48
N HIS A 452 62.95 -0.90 -45.50
CA HIS A 452 64.40 -1.02 -45.44
C HIS A 452 65.01 0.18 -46.17
N LEU A 453 65.75 1.02 -45.45
CA LEU A 453 66.47 2.13 -46.03
C LEU A 453 67.93 1.76 -46.15
N LYS A 454 68.47 1.96 -47.35
CA LYS A 454 69.91 1.84 -47.60
C LYS A 454 70.53 3.21 -47.50
N PHE A 455 71.36 3.44 -46.49
CA PHE A 455 72.09 4.68 -46.41
C PHE A 455 73.10 4.75 -47.55
N HIS A 456 72.86 5.64 -48.51
CA HIS A 456 73.93 6.19 -49.33
C HIS A 456 74.52 7.36 -48.55
N ASN A 457 75.38 7.09 -47.58
CA ASN A 457 76.30 8.13 -47.15
C ASN A 457 77.66 7.55 -46.77
N GLU A 458 78.68 8.02 -47.50
CA GLU A 458 80.10 7.69 -47.42
C GLU A 458 80.79 8.13 -46.11
N TYR A 459 80.07 8.24 -44.98
CA TYR A 459 80.59 8.87 -43.77
C TYR A 459 80.53 8.05 -42.48
N THR A 460 80.40 6.72 -42.56
CA THR A 460 80.67 5.81 -41.43
C THR A 460 82.08 5.22 -41.52
N LYS A 461 83.08 6.09 -41.38
CA LYS A 461 84.46 5.67 -41.04
C LYS A 461 85.19 6.63 -40.12
N LEU A 462 84.50 7.36 -39.25
CA LEU A 462 85.13 7.97 -38.07
C LEU A 462 84.12 7.93 -36.90
N ASN A 463 84.60 7.61 -35.70
CA ASN A 463 83.87 7.52 -34.42
C ASN A 463 83.42 6.13 -33.93
N ARG A 464 84.11 5.05 -34.33
CA ARG A 464 84.33 3.89 -33.43
C ARG A 464 85.76 3.93 -32.89
N LYS A 465 86.07 4.93 -32.06
CA LYS A 465 87.17 4.98 -31.07
C LYS A 465 87.17 6.35 -30.40
N ALA A 466 86.45 6.46 -29.30
CA ALA A 466 86.78 7.32 -28.16
C ALA A 466 86.03 6.77 -26.95
#